data_AF-A0AAX3PS09-F1
#
_entry.id   AF-A0AAX3PS09-F1
#
_cell.length_a   1.000
_cell.length_b   1.000
_cell.length_c   1.000
_cell.angle_alpha   90.00
_cell.angle_beta   90.00
_cell.angle_gamma   90.00
#
_symmetry.space_group_name_H-M   'P 1'
#
loop_
_entity.id
_entity.type
_entity.pdbx_description
1 polymer ?
#
loop_
_entity_poly.entity_id
_entity_poly.type
_entity_poly.pdbx_seq_one_letter_code
_entity_poly.pdbx_strand_id
1 'polypeptide(L)'
;MNDLLAATATIQGAQIQANYALWAAVIGSLGVLLSIFVAAKFTLNAHKADKLAEAKRDIYVELVASWQDFLLNINSFVNLDGESFFKNHQKSLNVLIESLHKSSFISDPETREIVLDFTMELIESLFLINKSIVEWYGPHSNQERKLQIQFYIIDQINERALKALKLLEILRKEMGLKNNDKINKRILEKQKQFAERIKARLREMYN
;
A
#
# COMPACT_ATOMS: atom_id res chain seq x y z
N MET A 1 80.37 -29.87 -15.61
CA MET A 1 79.81 -28.68 -16.29
C MET A 1 78.33 -28.86 -16.60
N ASN A 2 77.92 -29.98 -17.21
CA ASN A 2 76.51 -30.27 -17.54
C ASN A 2 75.59 -30.40 -16.31
N ASP A 3 76.05 -31.03 -15.23
CA ASP A 3 75.24 -31.18 -13.99
C ASP A 3 75.03 -29.85 -13.25
N LEU A 4 76.01 -28.94 -13.33
CA LEU A 4 75.92 -27.60 -12.72
C LEU A 4 74.94 -26.70 -13.50
N LEU A 5 74.93 -26.82 -14.83
CA LEU A 5 73.97 -26.16 -15.71
C LEU A 5 72.55 -26.73 -15.52
N ALA A 6 72.41 -28.05 -15.37
CA ALA A 6 71.13 -28.70 -15.08
C ALA A 6 70.57 -28.30 -13.70
N ALA A 7 71.43 -28.22 -12.67
CA ALA A 7 71.04 -27.75 -11.34
C ALA A 7 70.58 -26.29 -11.37
N THR A 8 71.29 -25.42 -12.11
CA THR A 8 70.94 -24.00 -12.22
C THR A 8 69.64 -23.79 -13.00
N ALA A 9 69.43 -24.54 -14.09
CA ALA A 9 68.18 -24.54 -14.85
C ALA A 9 66.99 -25.04 -14.01
N THR A 10 67.21 -26.05 -13.17
CA THR A 10 66.19 -26.58 -12.24
C THR A 10 65.81 -25.56 -11.17
N ILE A 11 66.80 -24.85 -10.60
CA ILE A 11 66.57 -23.77 -9.62
C ILE A 11 65.81 -22.60 -10.26
N GLN A 12 66.18 -22.21 -11.48
CA GLN A 12 65.45 -21.16 -12.22
C GLN A 12 64.01 -21.58 -12.55
N GLY A 13 63.78 -22.82 -12.99
CA GLY A 13 62.44 -23.35 -13.22
C GLY A 13 61.58 -23.34 -11.95
N ALA A 14 62.15 -23.77 -10.82
CA ALA A 14 61.48 -23.73 -9.52
C ALA A 14 61.16 -22.29 -9.05
N GLN A 15 62.06 -21.33 -9.28
CA GLN A 15 61.84 -19.92 -8.97
C GLN A 15 60.71 -19.31 -9.82
N ILE A 16 60.67 -19.63 -11.12
CA ILE A 16 59.60 -19.17 -12.02
C ILE A 16 58.26 -19.73 -11.56
N GLN A 17 58.19 -21.04 -11.28
CA GLN A 17 56.98 -21.68 -10.79
C GLN A 17 56.52 -21.12 -9.44
N ALA A 18 57.45 -20.87 -8.52
CA ALA A 18 57.16 -20.24 -7.23
C ALA A 18 56.62 -18.81 -7.39
N ASN A 19 57.19 -18.01 -8.30
CA ASN A 19 56.72 -16.65 -8.56
C ASN A 19 55.31 -16.64 -9.18
N TYR A 20 55.04 -17.53 -10.15
CA TYR A 20 53.70 -17.69 -10.71
C TYR A 20 52.67 -18.14 -9.66
N ALA A 21 53.05 -19.08 -8.78
CA ALA A 21 52.18 -19.51 -7.69
C ALA A 21 51.90 -18.37 -6.71
N LEU A 22 52.90 -17.53 -6.39
CA LEU A 22 52.74 -16.37 -5.53
C LEU A 22 51.81 -15.32 -6.14
N TRP A 23 51.99 -14.98 -7.42
CA TRP A 23 51.10 -14.05 -8.12
C TRP A 23 49.67 -14.59 -8.26
N ALA A 24 49.51 -15.88 -8.55
CA ALA A 24 48.20 -16.53 -8.59
C ALA A 24 47.51 -16.49 -7.22
N ALA A 25 48.25 -16.70 -6.14
CA ALA A 25 47.72 -16.60 -4.77
C ALA A 25 47.30 -15.16 -4.42
N VAL A 26 48.09 -14.16 -4.80
CA VAL A 26 47.77 -12.73 -4.57
C VAL A 26 46.52 -12.32 -5.35
N ILE A 27 46.48 -12.63 -6.66
CA ILE A 27 45.34 -12.31 -7.52
C ILE A 27 44.08 -13.06 -7.05
N GLY A 28 44.22 -14.34 -6.71
CA GLY A 28 43.12 -15.16 -6.18
C GLY A 28 42.57 -14.59 -4.86
N SER A 29 43.44 -14.20 -3.94
CA SER A 29 43.04 -13.60 -2.66
C SER A 29 42.33 -12.25 -2.86
N LEU A 30 42.83 -11.39 -3.76
CA LEU A 30 42.16 -10.14 -4.12
C LEU A 30 40.79 -10.38 -4.74
N GLY A 31 40.67 -11.39 -5.60
CA GLY A 31 39.39 -11.81 -6.19
C GLY A 31 38.37 -12.25 -5.14
N VAL A 32 38.80 -13.01 -4.13
CA VAL A 32 37.94 -13.43 -3.00
C VAL A 32 37.52 -12.22 -2.14
N LEU A 33 38.44 -11.31 -1.82
CA LEU A 33 38.10 -10.12 -1.04
C LEU A 33 37.10 -9.21 -1.78
N LEU A 34 37.30 -9.01 -3.09
CA LEU A 34 36.39 -8.21 -3.91
C LEU A 34 35.01 -8.87 -4.02
N SER A 35 34.95 -10.19 -4.20
CA SER A 35 33.67 -10.90 -4.29
C SER A 35 32.88 -10.86 -2.99
N ILE A 36 33.55 -11.02 -1.84
CA ILE A 36 32.92 -10.87 -0.51
C ILE A 36 32.39 -9.44 -0.33
N PHE A 37 33.18 -8.43 -0.68
CA PHE A 37 32.75 -7.04 -0.55
C PHE A 37 31.52 -6.72 -1.41
N VAL A 38 31.55 -7.16 -2.67
CA VAL A 38 30.45 -6.99 -3.62
C VAL A 38 29.20 -7.73 -3.13
N ALA A 39 29.34 -9.00 -2.75
CA ALA A 39 28.25 -9.81 -2.23
C ALA A 39 27.63 -9.19 -0.96
N ALA A 40 28.46 -8.73 -0.01
CA ALA A 40 27.98 -8.07 1.20
C ALA A 40 27.16 -6.82 0.90
N LYS A 41 27.61 -5.99 -0.05
CA LYS A 41 26.87 -4.79 -0.48
C LYS A 41 25.54 -5.14 -1.15
N PHE A 42 25.52 -6.14 -2.02
CA PHE A 42 24.28 -6.60 -2.66
C PHE A 42 23.30 -7.17 -1.63
N THR A 43 23.77 -8.02 -0.71
CA THR A 43 22.95 -8.59 0.36
C THR A 43 22.38 -7.50 1.27
N LEU A 44 23.18 -6.50 1.66
CA LEU A 44 22.71 -5.40 2.51
C LEU A 44 21.62 -4.57 1.81
N ASN A 45 21.82 -4.28 0.52
CA ASN A 45 20.84 -3.52 -0.27
C ASN A 45 19.54 -4.31 -0.48
N ALA A 46 19.65 -5.61 -0.80
CA ALA A 46 18.50 -6.51 -0.91
C ALA A 46 17.73 -6.58 0.41
N HIS A 47 18.44 -6.74 1.54
CA HIS A 47 17.81 -6.80 2.86
C HIS A 47 17.07 -5.50 3.22
N LYS A 48 17.64 -4.33 2.90
CA LYS A 48 16.96 -3.04 3.09
C LYS A 48 15.71 -2.93 2.21
N ALA A 49 15.79 -3.37 0.95
CA ALA A 49 14.66 -3.37 0.04
C ALA A 49 13.54 -4.31 0.53
N ASP A 50 13.88 -5.51 1.01
CA ASP A 50 12.92 -6.46 1.58
C ASP A 50 12.23 -5.89 2.82
N LYS A 51 12.99 -5.24 3.71
CA LYS A 51 12.42 -4.60 4.92
C LYS A 51 11.50 -3.43 4.58
N LEU A 52 11.84 -2.65 3.56
CA LEU A 52 10.96 -1.60 3.07
C LEU A 52 9.68 -2.19 2.45
N ALA A 53 9.79 -3.25 1.65
CA ALA A 53 8.65 -3.92 1.06
C ALA A 53 7.72 -4.53 2.13
N GLU A 54 8.29 -5.11 3.19
CA GLU A 54 7.56 -5.60 4.36
C GLU A 54 6.81 -4.46 5.07
N ALA A 55 7.48 -3.34 5.35
CA ALA A 55 6.86 -2.17 5.97
C ALA A 55 5.73 -1.57 5.10
N LYS A 56 5.94 -1.45 3.78
CA LYS A 56 4.90 -1.01 2.83
C LYS A 56 3.69 -1.93 2.89
N ARG A 57 3.89 -3.25 2.86
CA ARG A 57 2.81 -4.24 2.95
C ARG A 57 1.99 -4.06 4.21
N ASP A 58 2.64 -3.97 5.36
CA ASP A 58 1.95 -3.92 6.65
C ASP A 58 1.13 -2.62 6.76
N ILE A 59 1.68 -1.48 6.34
CA ILE A 59 0.99 -0.19 6.32
C ILE A 59 -0.20 -0.19 5.33
N TYR A 60 -0.04 -0.74 4.12
CA TYR A 60 -1.13 -0.76 3.14
C TYR A 60 -2.25 -1.73 3.54
N VAL A 61 -1.93 -2.83 4.21
CA VAL A 61 -2.94 -3.73 4.79
C VAL A 61 -3.70 -3.03 5.94
N GLU A 62 -3.00 -2.28 6.79
CA GLU A 62 -3.63 -1.44 7.82
C GLU A 62 -4.62 -0.43 7.21
N LEU A 63 -4.22 0.24 6.12
CA LEU A 63 -5.11 1.16 5.39
C LEU A 63 -6.37 0.48 4.84
N VAL A 64 -6.25 -0.74 4.29
CA VAL A 64 -7.42 -1.48 3.81
C VAL A 64 -8.38 -1.80 4.96
N ALA A 65 -7.84 -2.20 6.11
CA ALA A 65 -8.63 -2.51 7.30
C ALA A 65 -9.34 -1.25 7.84
N SER A 66 -8.63 -0.12 7.96
CA SER A 66 -9.22 1.12 8.46
C SER A 66 -10.25 1.72 7.51
N TRP A 67 -10.07 1.57 6.19
CA TRP A 67 -11.10 1.93 5.21
C TRP A 67 -12.37 1.11 5.37
N GLN A 68 -12.25 -0.21 5.59
CA GLN A 68 -13.41 -1.07 5.82
C GLN A 68 -14.14 -0.72 7.11
N ASP A 69 -13.39 -0.52 8.21
CA ASP A 69 -13.97 -0.09 9.48
C ASP A 69 -14.71 1.25 9.36
N PHE A 70 -14.10 2.23 8.69
CA PHE A 70 -14.74 3.50 8.39
C PHE A 70 -16.05 3.32 7.61
N LEU A 71 -16.06 2.50 6.54
CA LEU A 71 -17.26 2.25 5.75
C LEU A 71 -18.38 1.62 6.57
N LEU A 72 -18.05 0.70 7.49
CA LEU A 72 -19.05 0.11 8.38
C LEU A 72 -19.62 1.16 9.35
N ASN A 73 -18.75 1.96 9.96
CA ASN A 73 -19.15 2.98 10.92
C ASN A 73 -19.98 4.10 10.27
N ILE A 74 -19.57 4.63 9.11
CA ILE A 74 -20.32 5.71 8.45
C ILE A 74 -21.71 5.26 8.00
N ASN A 75 -21.90 4.00 7.61
CA ASN A 75 -23.20 3.45 7.26
C ASN A 75 -24.08 3.12 8.48
N SER A 76 -23.53 3.14 9.70
CA SER A 76 -24.27 2.81 10.93
C SER A 76 -25.18 3.94 11.42
N PHE A 77 -25.11 5.14 10.84
CA PHE A 77 -25.92 6.31 11.23
C PHE A 77 -27.44 6.06 11.19
N VAL A 78 -27.88 5.11 10.37
CA VAL A 78 -29.30 4.74 10.29
C VAL A 78 -29.77 3.84 11.44
N ASN A 79 -28.84 3.18 12.15
CA ASN A 79 -29.12 2.15 13.15
C ASN A 79 -28.71 2.55 14.58
N LEU A 80 -27.84 3.56 14.73
CA LEU A 80 -27.34 4.02 16.03
C LEU A 80 -27.99 5.36 16.43
N ASP A 81 -28.05 5.62 17.74
CA ASP A 81 -28.30 6.96 18.24
C ASP A 81 -27.15 7.92 17.88
N GLY A 82 -27.44 9.21 17.86
CA GLY A 82 -26.50 10.23 17.40
C GLY A 82 -25.20 10.27 18.21
N GLU A 83 -25.26 10.12 19.54
CA GLU A 83 -24.08 10.19 20.39
C GLU A 83 -23.15 9.00 20.13
N SER A 84 -23.70 7.78 20.15
CA SER A 84 -22.95 6.56 19.85
C SER A 84 -22.37 6.59 18.43
N PHE A 85 -23.15 7.06 17.45
CA PHE A 85 -22.70 7.21 16.08
C PHE A 85 -21.51 8.16 15.99
N PHE A 86 -21.64 9.41 16.46
CA PHE A 86 -20.57 10.40 16.29
C PHE A 86 -19.28 10.00 17.01
N LYS A 87 -19.39 9.36 18.18
CA LYS A 87 -18.23 8.82 18.90
C LYS A 87 -17.51 7.74 18.10
N ASN A 88 -18.24 6.76 17.56
CA ASN A 88 -17.67 5.66 16.78
C ASN A 88 -17.13 6.15 15.44
N HIS A 89 -17.89 7.02 14.78
CA HIS A 89 -17.53 7.64 13.51
C HIS A 89 -16.22 8.43 13.63
N GLN A 90 -16.09 9.33 14.62
CA GLN A 90 -14.88 10.10 14.83
C GLN A 90 -13.66 9.20 15.08
N LYS A 91 -13.83 8.15 15.87
CA LYS A 91 -12.76 7.18 16.14
C LYS A 91 -12.30 6.49 14.84
N SER A 92 -13.23 5.92 14.08
CA SER A 92 -12.92 5.23 12.82
C SER A 92 -12.29 6.17 11.78
N LEU A 93 -12.77 7.42 11.71
CA LEU A 93 -12.24 8.44 10.82
C LEU A 93 -10.80 8.81 11.17
N ASN A 94 -10.50 9.04 12.45
CA ASN A 94 -9.14 9.35 12.89
C ASN A 94 -8.15 8.24 12.50
N VAL A 95 -8.53 6.98 12.70
CA VAL A 95 -7.72 5.81 12.33
C VAL A 95 -7.51 5.76 10.82
N LEU A 96 -8.56 5.98 10.01
CA LEU A 96 -8.43 6.00 8.56
C LEU A 96 -7.48 7.10 8.07
N ILE A 97 -7.63 8.32 8.58
CA ILE A 97 -6.77 9.45 8.21
C ILE A 97 -5.32 9.18 8.62
N GLU A 98 -5.09 8.60 9.80
CA GLU A 98 -3.76 8.17 10.23
C GLU A 98 -3.16 7.13 9.27
N SER A 99 -3.91 6.08 8.91
CA SER A 99 -3.43 5.06 7.98
C SER A 99 -3.16 5.63 6.58
N LEU A 100 -3.94 6.61 6.11
CA LEU A 100 -3.71 7.31 4.85
C LEU A 100 -2.40 8.11 4.90
N HIS A 101 -2.14 8.84 5.99
CA HIS A 101 -0.87 9.56 6.15
C HIS A 101 0.33 8.61 6.25
N LYS A 102 0.23 7.52 7.02
CA LYS A 102 1.27 6.47 7.07
C LYS A 102 1.55 5.91 5.68
N SER A 103 0.49 5.63 4.92
CA SER A 103 0.61 5.14 3.54
C SER A 103 1.34 6.16 2.67
N SER A 104 0.94 7.44 2.70
CA SER A 104 1.61 8.50 1.94
C SER A 104 3.09 8.65 2.29
N PHE A 105 3.47 8.39 3.56
CA PHE A 105 4.84 8.51 4.03
C PHE A 105 5.74 7.38 3.51
N ILE A 106 5.23 6.14 3.46
CA ILE A 106 6.00 4.98 3.00
C ILE A 106 5.96 4.81 1.47
N SER A 107 5.01 5.45 0.80
CA SER A 107 4.83 5.36 -0.65
C SER A 107 5.95 5.99 -1.47
N ASP A 108 6.12 5.49 -2.69
CA ASP A 108 6.95 6.13 -3.70
C ASP A 108 6.35 7.50 -4.10
N PRO A 109 7.15 8.46 -4.61
CA PRO A 109 6.69 9.85 -4.81
C PRO A 109 5.38 10.00 -5.60
N GLU A 110 5.21 9.26 -6.70
CA GLU A 110 4.00 9.31 -7.53
C GLU A 110 2.77 8.75 -6.78
N THR A 111 2.93 7.62 -6.09
CA THR A 111 1.85 7.05 -5.29
C THR A 111 1.50 7.92 -4.09
N ARG A 112 2.51 8.55 -3.47
CA ARG A 112 2.30 9.49 -2.36
C ARG A 112 1.39 10.64 -2.76
N GLU A 113 1.59 11.23 -3.93
CA GLU A 113 0.71 12.28 -4.47
C GLU A 113 -0.73 11.77 -4.57
N ILE A 114 -0.93 10.60 -5.18
CA ILE A 114 -2.26 9.99 -5.33
C ILE A 114 -2.95 9.70 -3.99
N VAL A 115 -2.19 9.21 -2.98
CA VAL A 115 -2.73 8.98 -1.63
C VAL A 115 -3.16 10.30 -0.99
N LEU A 116 -2.35 11.36 -1.13
CA LEU A 116 -2.67 12.67 -0.56
C LEU A 116 -3.88 13.30 -1.25
N ASP A 117 -3.96 13.23 -2.57
CA ASP A 117 -5.12 13.71 -3.34
C ASP A 117 -6.40 13.02 -2.89
N PHE A 118 -6.38 11.69 -2.81
CA PHE A 118 -7.51 10.92 -2.29
C PHE A 118 -7.89 11.35 -0.86
N THR A 119 -6.89 11.60 0.00
CA THR A 119 -7.11 12.01 1.39
C THR A 119 -7.80 13.38 1.45
N MET A 120 -7.34 14.36 0.67
CA MET A 120 -7.92 15.69 0.61
C MET A 120 -9.36 15.65 0.08
N GLU A 121 -9.59 14.96 -1.03
CA GLU A 121 -10.94 14.79 -1.60
C GLU A 121 -11.90 14.09 -0.61
N LEU A 122 -11.41 13.10 0.14
CA LEU A 122 -12.20 12.41 1.15
C LEU A 122 -12.61 13.38 2.27
N ILE A 123 -11.67 14.18 2.79
CA ILE A 123 -11.94 15.16 3.85
C ILE A 123 -12.99 16.19 3.40
N GLU A 124 -12.87 16.72 2.18
CA GLU A 124 -13.85 17.66 1.63
C GLU A 124 -15.25 17.05 1.55
N SER A 125 -15.32 15.78 1.16
CA SER A 125 -16.60 15.06 1.03
C SER A 125 -17.21 14.76 2.41
N LEU A 126 -16.36 14.41 3.37
CA LEU A 126 -16.76 14.17 4.74
C LEU A 126 -17.35 15.40 5.40
N PHE A 127 -16.89 16.60 5.07
CA PHE A 127 -17.51 17.82 5.55
C PHE A 127 -19.01 17.91 5.18
N LEU A 128 -19.35 17.61 3.92
CA LEU A 128 -20.74 17.62 3.44
C LEU A 128 -21.55 16.44 3.96
N ILE A 129 -20.94 15.26 4.05
CA ILE A 129 -21.58 14.07 4.60
C ILE A 129 -21.92 14.27 6.08
N ASN A 130 -20.98 14.78 6.88
CA ASN A 130 -21.19 15.02 8.31
C ASN A 130 -22.31 16.05 8.54
N LYS A 131 -22.38 17.10 7.72
CA LYS A 131 -23.51 18.04 7.75
C LYS A 131 -24.84 17.32 7.51
N SER A 132 -24.89 16.41 6.55
CA SER A 132 -26.10 15.63 6.22
C SER A 132 -26.48 14.66 7.34
N ILE A 133 -25.50 14.06 8.01
CA ILE A 133 -25.73 13.16 9.15
C ILE A 133 -26.21 13.94 10.38
N VAL A 134 -25.67 15.13 10.64
CA VAL A 134 -26.21 16.01 11.69
C VAL A 134 -27.68 16.34 11.41
N GLU A 135 -28.02 16.60 10.15
CA GLU A 135 -29.42 16.85 9.75
C GLU A 135 -30.32 15.61 9.95
N TRP A 136 -29.80 14.40 9.70
CA TRP A 136 -30.52 13.14 9.94
C TRP A 136 -30.97 12.97 11.39
N TYR A 137 -30.13 13.34 12.35
CA TYR A 137 -30.44 13.30 13.78
C TYR A 137 -31.21 14.55 14.26
N GLY A 138 -31.41 15.54 13.38
CA GLY A 138 -32.06 16.80 13.72
C GLY A 138 -33.58 16.67 13.92
N PRO A 139 -34.19 17.56 14.71
CA PRO A 139 -35.61 17.49 15.08
C PRO A 139 -36.60 17.73 13.93
N HIS A 140 -36.13 18.23 12.77
CA HIS A 140 -36.97 18.59 11.61
C HIS A 140 -36.88 17.57 10.46
N SER A 141 -36.24 16.42 10.66
CA SER A 141 -36.06 15.40 9.62
C SER A 141 -37.30 14.53 9.48
N ASN A 142 -38.21 14.90 8.57
CA ASN A 142 -39.31 14.03 8.18
C ASN A 142 -38.80 12.82 7.36
N GLN A 143 -39.64 11.82 7.15
CA GLN A 143 -39.23 10.56 6.52
C GLN A 143 -38.70 10.75 5.09
N GLU A 144 -39.32 11.63 4.30
CA GLU A 144 -38.87 11.96 2.95
C GLU A 144 -37.47 12.59 2.96
N ARG A 145 -37.23 13.53 3.89
CA ARG A 145 -35.94 14.18 4.03
C ARG A 145 -34.85 13.21 4.47
N LYS A 146 -35.17 12.30 5.39
CA LYS A 146 -34.28 11.20 5.80
C LYS A 146 -33.88 10.33 4.60
N LEU A 147 -34.84 9.95 3.76
CA LEU A 147 -34.58 9.20 2.53
C LEU A 147 -33.61 9.95 1.59
N GLN A 148 -33.84 11.24 1.37
CA GLN A 148 -32.96 12.08 0.54
C GLN A 148 -31.53 12.13 1.09
N ILE A 149 -31.39 12.32 2.41
CA ILE A 149 -30.08 12.31 3.10
C ILE A 149 -29.40 10.96 2.91
N GLN A 150 -30.12 9.85 3.09
CA GLN A 150 -29.56 8.52 2.93
C GLN A 150 -29.07 8.25 1.50
N PHE A 151 -29.83 8.64 0.47
CA PHE A 151 -29.37 8.55 -0.92
C PHE A 151 -28.13 9.39 -1.18
N TYR A 152 -28.12 10.64 -0.70
CA TYR A 152 -26.96 11.51 -0.85
C TYR A 152 -25.70 10.90 -0.24
N ILE A 153 -25.79 10.41 1.01
CA ILE A 153 -24.65 9.77 1.70
C ILE A 153 -24.19 8.53 0.93
N ILE A 154 -25.10 7.67 0.49
CA ILE A 154 -24.75 6.47 -0.30
C ILE A 154 -24.03 6.86 -1.59
N ASP A 155 -24.49 7.88 -2.30
CA ASP A 155 -23.85 8.34 -3.53
C ASP A 155 -22.42 8.84 -3.28
N GLN A 156 -22.24 9.70 -2.27
CA GLN A 156 -20.92 10.24 -1.92
C GLN A 156 -19.96 9.13 -1.48
N ILE A 157 -20.40 8.20 -0.63
CA ILE A 157 -19.58 7.09 -0.15
C ILE A 157 -19.23 6.12 -1.27
N ASN A 158 -20.18 5.81 -2.14
CA ASN A 158 -19.94 4.95 -3.29
C ASN A 158 -18.91 5.56 -4.25
N GLU A 159 -19.00 6.86 -4.54
CA GLU A 159 -18.01 7.54 -5.38
C GLU A 159 -16.60 7.42 -4.80
N ARG A 160 -16.45 7.65 -3.48
CA ARG A 160 -15.15 7.49 -2.79
C ARG A 160 -14.69 6.04 -2.72
N ALA A 161 -15.59 5.08 -2.55
CA ALA A 161 -15.26 3.65 -2.60
C ALA A 161 -14.71 3.22 -3.96
N LEU A 162 -15.24 3.74 -5.06
CA LEU A 162 -14.72 3.48 -6.40
C LEU A 162 -13.33 4.09 -6.60
N LYS A 163 -13.06 5.28 -6.03
CA LYS A 163 -11.72 5.88 -6.02
C LYS A 163 -10.75 5.08 -5.14
N ALA A 164 -11.19 4.62 -3.97
CA ALA A 164 -10.41 3.78 -3.07
C ALA A 164 -10.00 2.43 -3.72
N LEU A 165 -10.86 1.85 -4.57
CA LEU A 165 -10.48 0.68 -5.36
C LEU A 165 -9.32 0.95 -6.33
N LYS A 166 -9.32 2.11 -6.99
CA LYS A 166 -8.22 2.51 -7.87
C LYS A 166 -6.94 2.75 -7.06
N LEU A 167 -7.07 3.41 -5.90
CA LEU A 167 -5.95 3.58 -4.98
C LEU A 167 -5.36 2.22 -4.57
N LEU A 168 -6.21 1.25 -4.21
CA LEU A 168 -5.77 -0.11 -3.87
C LEU A 168 -5.00 -0.78 -5.02
N GLU A 169 -5.44 -0.61 -6.27
CA GLU A 169 -4.74 -1.14 -7.44
C GLU A 169 -3.31 -0.57 -7.57
N ILE A 170 -3.15 0.73 -7.30
CA ILE A 170 -1.87 1.44 -7.34
C ILE A 170 -0.96 0.98 -6.21
N LEU A 171 -1.47 0.91 -4.98
CA LEU A 171 -0.72 0.41 -3.82
C LEU A 171 -0.26 -1.04 -4.02
N ARG A 172 -1.09 -1.89 -4.63
CA ARG A 172 -0.73 -3.26 -4.99
C ARG A 172 0.40 -3.31 -6.01
N LYS A 173 0.35 -2.45 -7.03
CA LYS A 173 1.41 -2.35 -8.05
C LYS A 173 2.74 -1.94 -7.41
N GLU A 174 2.72 -0.99 -6.49
CA GLU A 174 3.92 -0.54 -5.78
C GLU A 174 4.54 -1.66 -4.92
N MET A 175 3.72 -2.50 -4.30
CA MET A 175 4.18 -3.70 -3.60
C MET A 175 4.69 -4.82 -4.52
N GLY A 176 4.70 -4.62 -5.85
CA GLY A 176 5.09 -5.64 -6.82
C GLY A 176 4.07 -6.77 -6.97
N LEU A 177 2.83 -6.60 -6.50
CA LEU A 177 1.77 -7.59 -6.67
C LEU A 177 1.24 -7.56 -8.10
N LYS A 178 0.93 -8.75 -8.64
CA LYS A 178 0.29 -8.87 -9.94
C LYS A 178 -1.12 -8.28 -9.89
N ASN A 179 -1.39 -7.36 -10.82
CA ASN A 179 -2.73 -6.87 -11.11
C ASN A 179 -3.31 -7.59 -12.32
N ASN A 180 -4.63 -7.76 -12.33
CA ASN A 180 -5.36 -8.33 -13.44
C ASN A 180 -6.49 -7.38 -13.81
N ASP A 181 -6.29 -6.60 -14.86
CA ASP A 181 -7.21 -5.55 -15.30
C ASP A 181 -8.62 -6.09 -15.55
N LYS A 182 -8.75 -7.32 -16.05
CA LYS A 182 -10.05 -7.97 -16.29
C LYS A 182 -10.77 -8.26 -14.97
N ILE A 183 -10.05 -8.71 -13.96
CA ILE A 183 -10.62 -8.94 -12.62
C ILE A 183 -10.94 -7.60 -11.95
N ASN A 184 -10.04 -6.62 -12.01
CA ASN A 184 -10.23 -5.29 -11.42
C ASN A 184 -11.47 -4.59 -12.02
N LYS A 185 -11.63 -4.63 -13.36
CA LYS A 185 -12.83 -4.12 -14.04
C LYS A 185 -14.10 -4.84 -13.59
N ARG A 186 -14.06 -6.18 -13.43
CA ARG A 186 -15.21 -6.95 -12.93
C ARG A 186 -15.56 -6.62 -11.48
N ILE A 187 -14.57 -6.38 -10.63
CA ILE A 187 -14.79 -5.98 -9.22
C ILE A 187 -15.45 -4.60 -9.18
N LEU A 188 -14.93 -3.65 -9.95
CA LEU A 188 -15.50 -2.30 -10.08
C LEU A 188 -16.97 -2.36 -10.51
N GLU A 189 -17.27 -3.15 -11.54
CA GLU A 189 -18.63 -3.32 -12.05
C GLU A 189 -19.56 -3.95 -11.01
N LYS A 190 -19.09 -4.97 -10.27
CA LYS A 190 -19.85 -5.59 -9.17
C LYS A 190 -20.19 -4.58 -8.06
N GLN A 191 -19.27 -3.67 -7.73
CA GLN A 191 -19.53 -2.64 -6.72
C GLN A 191 -20.59 -1.64 -7.20
N LYS A 192 -20.49 -1.16 -8.45
CA LYS A 192 -21.51 -0.29 -9.04
C LYS A 192 -22.89 -0.94 -9.02
N GLN A 193 -22.99 -2.18 -9.48
CA GLN A 193 -24.25 -2.94 -9.47
C GLN A 193 -24.78 -3.16 -8.05
N PHE A 194 -23.90 -3.40 -7.07
CA PHE A 194 -24.30 -3.53 -5.68
C PHE A 194 -24.90 -2.23 -5.14
N ALA A 195 -24.26 -1.08 -5.38
CA ALA A 195 -24.78 0.22 -4.96
C ALA A 195 -26.16 0.51 -5.56
N GLU A 196 -26.35 0.27 -6.86
CA GLU A 196 -27.64 0.48 -7.52
C GLU A 196 -28.73 -0.46 -6.97
N ARG A 197 -28.40 -1.73 -6.67
CA ARG A 197 -29.35 -2.64 -6.02
C ARG A 197 -29.77 -2.18 -4.63
N ILE A 198 -28.84 -1.64 -3.83
CA ILE A 198 -29.16 -1.10 -2.50
C ILE A 198 -30.09 0.11 -2.65
N LYS A 199 -29.81 1.02 -3.58
CA LYS A 199 -30.68 2.19 -3.82
C LYS A 199 -32.08 1.77 -4.27
N ALA A 200 -32.19 0.79 -5.18
CA ALA A 200 -33.48 0.27 -5.63
C ALA A 200 -34.30 -0.29 -4.46
N ARG A 201 -33.69 -1.11 -3.59
CA ARG A 201 -34.35 -1.64 -2.39
C ARG A 201 -34.79 -0.56 -1.42
N LEU A 202 -33.99 0.49 -1.23
CA LEU A 202 -34.39 1.62 -0.39
C LEU A 202 -35.62 2.32 -0.95
N ARG A 203 -35.73 2.50 -2.28
CA ARG A 203 -36.95 3.06 -2.89
C ARG A 203 -38.17 2.18 -2.65
N GLU A 204 -38.02 0.86 -2.78
CA GLU A 204 -39.12 -0.10 -2.54
C GLU A 204 -39.60 -0.11 -1.08
N MET A 205 -38.72 0.11 -0.12
CA MET A 205 -39.07 0.13 1.31
C MET A 205 -39.85 1.36 1.76
N TYR A 206 -39.76 2.46 1.01
CA TYR A 206 -40.30 3.77 1.40
C TYR A 206 -41.33 4.34 0.41
N ASN A 207 -41.73 3.54 -0.58
CA ASN A 207 -42.90 3.76 -1.44
C ASN A 207 -44.07 2.88 -0.97
#